data_AF-A0A3M1GLZ3-F1
#
_entry.id   AF-A0A3M1GLZ3-F1
#
_cell.length_a   1.000
_cell.length_b   1.000
_cell.length_c   1.000
_cell.angle_alpha   90.00
_cell.angle_beta   90.00
_cell.angle_gamma   90.00
#
_symmetry.space_group_name_H-M   'P 1'
#
loop_
_entity.id
_entity.type
_entity.pdbx_description
1 polymer ?
#
loop_
_entity_poly.entity_id
_entity_poly.type
_entity_poly.pdbx_seq_one_letter_code
_entity_poly.pdbx_strand_id
1 'polypeptide(L)'
;MPWSDTQLSTLPRRGGFRLRGEAMTRIEVFSDAAFAFAVTMLVISLSAIPETFAELILAIKGVPAFTASFAIIMVLWVSHRRWSRRFGLDDGISTFLTLALILVILVYVYPLRIMMAVLFYSVSGGWLPANFQISDTAEVAGLVALFSVGFGLVALIQFGLYLRASARAEELRLDPLERVLVREEQVVWITQAIIASCAATAAIVFMGSWGYLAGILYSITPVAIPLATLRLRRKRRAL
;
A
#
# COMPACT_ATOMS: atom_id res chain seq x y z
N MET A 1 9.00 24.50 15.66
CA MET A 1 8.61 25.05 16.99
C MET A 1 7.78 23.98 17.69
N PRO A 2 8.03 23.68 18.98
CA PRO A 2 7.21 22.72 19.71
C PRO A 2 5.77 23.21 19.84
N TRP A 3 4.80 22.30 19.75
CA TRP A 3 3.37 22.61 19.83
C TRP A 3 2.98 23.15 21.22
N SER A 4 2.24 24.26 21.30
CA SER A 4 1.69 24.74 22.59
C SER A 4 0.38 24.02 22.95
N ASP A 5 0.00 24.04 24.23
CA ASP A 5 -1.28 23.42 24.68
C ASP A 5 -2.50 24.06 24.01
N THR A 6 -2.47 25.38 23.84
CA THR A 6 -3.52 26.15 23.15
C THR A 6 -3.62 25.76 21.68
N GLN A 7 -2.50 25.51 21.00
CA GLN A 7 -2.53 25.04 19.61
C GLN A 7 -3.06 23.61 19.53
N LEU A 8 -2.67 22.72 20.46
CA LEU A 8 -3.11 21.32 20.46
C LEU A 8 -4.60 21.15 20.79
N SER A 9 -5.20 22.07 21.55
CA SER A 9 -6.62 22.04 21.90
C SER A 9 -7.53 22.47 20.74
N THR A 10 -7.03 23.29 19.82
CA THR A 10 -7.78 23.73 18.63
C THR A 10 -7.72 22.73 17.47
N LEU A 11 -6.79 21.77 17.49
CA LEU A 11 -6.67 20.78 16.42
C LEU A 11 -7.90 19.86 16.37
N PRO A 12 -8.43 19.58 15.17
CA PRO A 12 -9.50 18.61 15.03
C PRO A 12 -9.02 17.22 15.40
N ARG A 13 -9.91 16.46 16.04
CA ARG A 13 -9.66 15.07 16.44
C ARG A 13 -10.44 14.12 15.54
N ARG A 14 -9.77 13.06 15.06
CA ARG A 14 -10.42 11.95 14.36
C ARG A 14 -9.91 10.63 14.91
N GLY A 15 -10.83 9.78 15.39
CA GLY A 15 -10.49 8.46 15.94
C GLY A 15 -9.48 8.52 17.10
N GLY A 16 -9.59 9.54 17.97
CA GLY A 16 -8.67 9.73 19.10
C GLY A 16 -7.31 10.34 18.75
N PHE A 17 -7.10 10.81 17.51
CA PHE A 17 -5.84 11.41 17.08
C PHE A 17 -6.02 12.90 16.72
N ARG A 18 -5.12 13.78 17.19
CA ARG A 18 -5.11 15.22 16.82
C ARG A 18 -4.39 15.41 15.49
N LEU A 19 -5.05 16.05 14.52
CA LEU A 19 -4.53 16.19 13.16
C LEU A 19 -3.60 17.41 13.07
N ARG A 20 -2.30 17.17 12.90
CA ARG A 20 -1.27 18.22 12.83
C ARG A 20 -0.98 18.69 11.40
N GLY A 21 -1.24 17.84 10.40
CA GLY A 21 -1.12 18.16 8.97
C GLY A 21 -2.44 18.69 8.40
N GLU A 22 -2.83 19.89 8.81
CA GLU A 22 -4.01 20.57 8.27
C GLU A 22 -3.67 21.51 7.10
N ALA A 23 -2.53 22.20 7.20
CA ALA A 23 -2.00 22.98 6.09
C ALA A 23 -1.37 22.03 5.07
N MET A 24 -1.84 22.08 3.82
CA MET A 24 -1.26 21.28 2.76
C MET A 24 0.19 21.70 2.52
N THR A 25 1.11 20.76 2.62
CA THR A 25 2.52 20.99 2.26
C THR A 25 2.74 20.77 0.77
N ARG A 26 3.83 21.31 0.21
CA ARG A 26 4.18 21.08 -1.22
C ARG A 26 4.39 19.60 -1.52
N ILE A 27 4.97 18.85 -0.57
CA ILE A 27 5.20 17.42 -0.74
C ILE A 27 3.89 16.62 -0.73
N GLU A 28 2.89 17.04 0.06
CA GLU A 28 1.55 16.42 0.04
C GLU A 28 0.86 16.62 -1.30
N VAL A 29 0.85 17.86 -1.83
CA VAL A 29 0.27 18.16 -3.15
C VAL A 29 0.98 17.36 -4.25
N PHE A 30 2.31 17.28 -4.20
CA PHE A 30 3.08 16.46 -5.14
C PHE A 30 2.73 14.97 -5.03
N SER A 31 2.60 14.46 -3.81
CA SER A 31 2.22 13.05 -3.59
C SER A 31 0.82 12.74 -4.11
N ASP A 32 -0.18 13.61 -3.84
CA ASP A 32 -1.54 13.45 -4.35
C ASP A 32 -1.56 13.47 -5.89
N ALA A 33 -0.79 14.37 -6.52
CA ALA A 33 -0.65 14.41 -7.97
C ALA A 33 0.00 13.13 -8.53
N ALA A 34 1.02 12.59 -7.85
CA ALA A 34 1.67 11.35 -8.27
C ALA A 34 0.75 10.12 -8.14
N PHE A 35 -0.06 10.04 -7.08
CA PHE A 35 -1.08 8.99 -6.94
C PHE A 35 -2.17 9.10 -8.00
N ALA A 36 -2.65 10.31 -8.30
CA ALA A 36 -3.58 10.54 -9.40
C ALA A 36 -2.99 10.10 -10.74
N PHE A 37 -1.72 10.44 -11.01
CA PHE A 37 -0.99 10.01 -12.20
C PHE A 37 -0.81 8.48 -12.27
N ALA A 38 -0.52 7.82 -11.16
CA ALA A 38 -0.44 6.36 -11.09
C ALA A 38 -1.78 5.70 -11.48
N VAL A 39 -2.90 6.26 -11.03
CA VAL A 39 -4.25 5.80 -11.42
C VAL A 39 -4.55 6.07 -12.90
N THR A 40 -4.17 7.22 -13.44
CA THR A 40 -4.39 7.48 -14.88
C THR A 40 -3.54 6.57 -15.75
N MET A 41 -2.30 6.26 -15.34
CA MET A 41 -1.47 5.23 -15.99
C MET A 41 -2.11 3.84 -15.95
N LEU A 42 -2.80 3.47 -14.86
CA LEU A 42 -3.60 2.25 -14.83
C LEU A 42 -4.69 2.26 -15.89
N VAL A 43 -5.35 3.38 -16.17
CA VAL A 43 -6.40 3.44 -17.22
C VAL A 43 -5.77 3.36 -18.61
N ILE A 44 -4.75 4.17 -18.87
CA ILE A 44 -4.11 4.30 -20.19
C ILE A 44 -3.39 3.03 -20.63
N SER A 45 -3.01 2.16 -19.69
CA SER A 45 -2.48 0.82 -20.00
C SER A 45 -3.52 -0.17 -20.56
N LEU A 46 -4.77 0.27 -20.80
CA LEU A 46 -5.71 -0.48 -21.63
C LEU A 46 -5.13 -0.59 -23.04
N SER A 47 -5.17 -1.81 -23.59
CA SER A 47 -4.82 -2.13 -24.96
C SER A 47 -5.54 -1.19 -25.94
N ALA A 48 -5.02 -1.11 -27.17
CA ALA A 48 -5.46 -0.24 -28.27
C ALA A 48 -6.96 0.11 -28.27
N ILE A 49 -7.28 1.35 -28.65
CA ILE A 49 -8.65 1.84 -28.76
C ILE A 49 -9.47 0.84 -29.60
N PRO A 50 -10.54 0.24 -29.05
CA PRO A 50 -11.27 -0.82 -29.75
C PRO A 50 -11.92 -0.26 -31.02
N GLU A 51 -11.70 -0.92 -32.15
CA GLU A 51 -12.26 -0.54 -33.45
C GLU A 51 -13.56 -1.31 -33.75
N THR A 52 -13.79 -2.41 -33.04
CA THR A 52 -14.99 -3.25 -33.19
C THR A 52 -15.74 -3.46 -31.87
N PHE A 53 -17.03 -3.80 -31.96
CA PHE A 53 -17.84 -4.13 -30.77
C PHE A 53 -17.28 -5.35 -30.00
N ALA A 54 -16.73 -6.34 -30.71
CA ALA A 54 -16.11 -7.51 -30.09
C ALA A 54 -14.87 -7.12 -29.27
N GLU A 55 -14.03 -6.23 -29.81
CA GLU A 55 -12.89 -5.66 -29.09
C GLU A 55 -13.32 -4.81 -27.89
N LEU A 56 -14.41 -4.05 -28.00
CA LEU A 56 -14.97 -3.30 -26.88
C LEU A 56 -15.39 -4.23 -25.73
N ILE A 57 -16.07 -5.34 -26.03
CA ILE A 57 -16.44 -6.34 -25.01
C ILE A 57 -15.18 -6.93 -24.36
N LEU A 58 -14.14 -7.23 -25.14
CA LEU A 58 -12.87 -7.74 -24.61
C LEU A 58 -12.18 -6.71 -23.70
N ALA A 59 -12.20 -5.43 -24.07
CA ALA A 59 -11.66 -4.35 -23.26
C ALA A 59 -12.42 -4.19 -21.93
N ILE A 60 -13.75 -4.26 -21.95
CA ILE A 60 -14.60 -4.20 -20.74
C ILE A 60 -14.31 -5.37 -19.79
N LYS A 61 -13.98 -6.56 -20.31
CA LYS A 61 -13.55 -7.68 -19.47
C LYS A 61 -12.24 -7.44 -18.72
N GLY A 62 -11.46 -6.42 -19.08
CA GLY A 62 -10.29 -5.97 -18.31
C GLY A 62 -10.64 -5.12 -17.07
N VAL A 63 -11.89 -4.65 -16.95
CA VAL A 63 -12.32 -3.76 -15.86
C VAL A 63 -12.10 -4.36 -14.46
N PRO A 64 -12.40 -5.64 -14.17
CA PRO A 64 -12.17 -6.20 -12.84
C PRO A 64 -10.71 -6.12 -12.38
N ALA A 65 -9.76 -6.43 -13.28
CA ALA A 65 -8.34 -6.32 -13.00
C ALA A 65 -7.93 -4.86 -12.72
N PHE A 66 -8.40 -3.93 -13.57
CA PHE A 66 -8.21 -2.49 -13.35
C PHE A 66 -8.78 -2.03 -12.00
N THR A 67 -10.01 -2.42 -11.65
CA THR A 67 -10.66 -2.02 -10.40
C THR A 67 -9.93 -2.55 -9.18
N ALA A 68 -9.44 -3.79 -9.21
CA ALA A 68 -8.64 -4.35 -8.12
C ALA A 68 -7.30 -3.62 -7.96
N SER A 69 -6.58 -3.37 -9.06
CA SER A 69 -5.34 -2.58 -9.04
C SER A 69 -5.58 -1.16 -8.53
N PHE A 70 -6.63 -0.50 -8.99
CA PHE A 70 -7.05 0.82 -8.52
C PHE A 70 -7.31 0.82 -7.01
N ALA A 71 -8.09 -0.16 -6.52
CA ALA A 71 -8.41 -0.27 -5.10
C ALA A 71 -7.15 -0.41 -4.24
N ILE A 72 -6.15 -1.19 -4.69
CA ILE A 72 -4.87 -1.34 -3.99
C ILE A 72 -4.12 0.01 -3.94
N ILE A 73 -3.99 0.72 -5.06
CA ILE A 73 -3.33 2.05 -5.08
C ILE A 73 -4.07 3.03 -4.16
N MET A 74 -5.41 3.01 -4.14
CA MET A 74 -6.20 3.86 -3.26
C MET A 74 -6.04 3.53 -1.79
N VAL A 75 -5.91 2.27 -1.41
CA VAL A 75 -5.59 1.89 -0.02
C VAL A 75 -4.22 2.43 0.39
N LEU A 76 -3.23 2.39 -0.50
CA LEU A 76 -1.89 2.96 -0.25
C LEU A 76 -1.95 4.49 -0.12
N TRP A 77 -2.70 5.16 -1.00
CA TRP A 77 -2.93 6.60 -0.93
C TRP A 77 -3.62 7.01 0.37
N VAL A 78 -4.73 6.36 0.73
CA VAL A 78 -5.46 6.63 1.99
C VAL A 78 -4.54 6.44 3.20
N SER A 79 -3.66 5.44 3.16
CA SER A 79 -2.71 5.16 4.23
C SER A 79 -1.65 6.25 4.37
N HIS A 80 -1.04 6.68 3.27
CA HIS A 80 -0.07 7.78 3.25
C HIS A 80 -0.73 9.11 3.64
N ARG A 81 -1.89 9.42 3.08
CA ARG A 81 -2.68 10.61 3.44
C ARG A 81 -3.06 10.63 4.92
N ARG A 82 -3.41 9.48 5.50
CA ARG A 82 -3.66 9.37 6.95
C ARG A 82 -2.41 9.71 7.75
N TRP A 83 -1.25 9.19 7.34
CA TRP A 83 0.02 9.50 7.98
C TRP A 83 0.34 11.00 7.90
N SER A 84 0.28 11.59 6.70
CA SER A 84 0.61 13.01 6.52
C SER A 84 -0.34 13.92 7.33
N ARG A 85 -1.65 13.67 7.27
CA ARG A 85 -2.65 14.43 8.05
C ARG A 85 -2.47 14.32 9.57
N ARG A 86 -2.01 13.16 10.06
CA ARG A 86 -1.79 12.95 11.50
C ARG A 86 -0.58 13.75 12.00
N PHE A 87 0.52 13.74 11.25
CA PHE A 87 1.81 14.22 11.75
C PHE A 87 2.26 15.55 11.17
N GLY A 88 1.88 15.91 9.95
CA GLY A 88 2.27 17.15 9.28
C GLY A 88 3.79 17.35 9.22
N LEU A 89 4.56 16.25 9.12
CA LEU A 89 6.02 16.29 9.10
C LEU A 89 6.54 16.65 7.71
N ASP A 90 7.30 17.74 7.63
CA ASP A 90 7.95 18.23 6.40
C ASP A 90 9.48 18.29 6.59
N ASP A 91 10.06 17.21 7.11
CA ASP A 91 11.50 17.06 7.30
C ASP A 91 12.13 16.18 6.21
N GLY A 92 13.43 16.33 5.95
CA GLY A 92 14.11 15.67 4.84
C GLY A 92 13.97 14.14 4.79
N ILE A 93 13.88 13.46 5.94
CA ILE A 93 13.68 11.99 5.99
C ILE A 93 12.24 11.65 5.56
N SER A 94 11.25 12.37 6.07
CA SER A 94 9.84 12.21 5.72
C SER A 94 9.61 12.46 4.22
N THR A 95 10.25 13.49 3.66
CA THR A 95 10.22 13.81 2.24
C THR A 95 10.87 12.70 1.40
N PHE A 96 12.06 12.25 1.78
CA PHE A 96 12.74 11.15 1.10
C PHE A 96 11.90 9.86 1.07
N LEU A 97 11.34 9.46 2.22
CA LEU A 97 10.49 8.27 2.31
C LEU A 97 9.21 8.43 1.47
N THR A 98 8.61 9.61 1.45
CA THR A 98 7.43 9.88 0.60
C THR A 98 7.78 9.80 -0.90
N LEU A 99 8.92 10.36 -1.32
CA LEU A 99 9.39 10.26 -2.71
C LEU A 99 9.75 8.82 -3.08
N ALA A 100 10.37 8.06 -2.17
CA ALA A 100 10.63 6.64 -2.36
C ALA A 100 9.33 5.84 -2.50
N LEU A 101 8.30 6.13 -1.71
CA LEU A 101 6.98 5.51 -1.84
C LEU A 101 6.39 5.74 -3.23
N ILE A 102 6.43 7.00 -3.69
CA ILE A 102 5.93 7.38 -5.02
C ILE A 102 6.69 6.64 -6.12
N LEU A 103 8.03 6.61 -6.05
CA LEU A 103 8.87 5.91 -7.02
C LEU A 103 8.49 4.42 -7.12
N VAL A 104 8.36 3.73 -5.98
CA VAL A 104 7.97 2.32 -5.95
C VAL A 104 6.58 2.15 -6.57
N ILE A 105 5.61 2.98 -6.20
CA ILE A 105 4.25 2.89 -6.75
C ILE A 105 4.28 3.04 -8.27
N LEU A 106 4.95 4.07 -8.80
CA LEU A 106 5.02 4.34 -10.24
C LEU A 106 5.66 3.17 -11.03
N VAL A 107 6.74 2.60 -10.52
CA VAL A 107 7.39 1.41 -11.14
C VAL A 107 6.45 0.20 -11.13
N TYR A 108 5.64 0.05 -10.07
CA TYR A 108 4.79 -1.12 -9.87
C TYR A 108 3.35 -0.98 -10.38
N VAL A 109 2.97 0.18 -10.94
CA VAL A 109 1.63 0.39 -11.52
C VAL A 109 1.31 -0.70 -12.55
N TYR A 110 2.20 -0.89 -13.52
CA TYR A 110 1.98 -1.83 -14.62
C TYR A 110 2.07 -3.30 -14.17
N PRO A 111 3.10 -3.74 -13.40
CA PRO A 111 3.14 -5.08 -12.82
C PRO A 111 1.90 -5.42 -11.97
N LEU A 112 1.39 -4.47 -11.19
CA LEU A 112 0.18 -4.67 -10.38
C LEU A 112 -1.05 -4.96 -11.26
N ARG A 113 -1.19 -4.26 -12.39
CA ARG A 113 -2.27 -4.51 -13.34
C ARG A 113 -2.19 -5.91 -13.95
N ILE A 114 -1.01 -6.32 -14.41
CA ILE A 114 -0.80 -7.67 -14.96
C ILE A 114 -1.14 -8.73 -13.92
N MET A 115 -0.62 -8.57 -12.69
CA MET A 115 -0.87 -9.53 -11.62
C MET A 115 -2.36 -9.73 -11.35
N MET A 116 -3.14 -8.64 -11.29
CA MET A 116 -4.59 -8.74 -11.11
C MET A 116 -5.26 -9.41 -12.32
N ALA A 117 -4.84 -9.09 -13.55
CA ALA A 117 -5.39 -9.71 -14.75
C ALA A 117 -5.14 -11.23 -14.80
N VAL A 118 -3.95 -11.67 -14.42
CA VAL A 118 -3.59 -13.10 -14.29
C VAL A 118 -4.40 -13.78 -13.18
N LEU A 119 -4.55 -13.13 -12.03
CA LEU A 119 -5.37 -13.66 -10.93
C LEU A 119 -6.83 -13.85 -11.38
N PHE A 120 -7.43 -12.84 -12.02
CA PHE A 120 -8.81 -12.92 -12.50
C PHE A 120 -8.99 -13.92 -13.65
N TYR A 121 -8.00 -14.05 -14.54
CA TYR A 121 -7.99 -15.11 -15.55
C TYR A 121 -8.07 -16.50 -14.90
N SER A 122 -7.24 -16.75 -13.89
CA SER A 122 -7.23 -18.02 -13.14
C SER A 122 -8.56 -18.29 -12.42
N VAL A 123 -9.07 -17.30 -11.67
CA VAL A 123 -10.31 -17.43 -10.88
C VAL A 123 -11.55 -17.58 -11.77
N SER A 124 -11.56 -16.93 -12.94
CA SER A 124 -12.70 -16.99 -13.88
C SER A 124 -12.65 -18.17 -14.85
N GLY A 125 -11.64 -19.04 -14.76
CA GLY A 125 -11.46 -20.14 -15.70
C GLY A 125 -11.18 -19.68 -17.14
N GLY A 126 -10.54 -18.52 -17.30
CA GLY A 126 -10.20 -17.92 -18.60
C GLY A 126 -11.26 -17.01 -19.21
N TRP A 127 -12.39 -16.78 -18.53
CA TRP A 127 -13.43 -15.88 -19.05
C TRP A 127 -13.01 -14.41 -19.11
N LEU A 128 -12.16 -13.98 -18.16
CA LEU A 128 -11.53 -12.67 -18.12
C LEU A 128 -10.11 -12.76 -18.72
N PRO A 129 -9.78 -11.96 -19.75
CA PRO A 129 -8.48 -12.04 -20.43
C PRO A 129 -7.37 -11.42 -19.57
N ALA A 130 -6.21 -12.08 -19.51
CA ALA A 130 -5.03 -11.52 -18.85
C ALA A 130 -4.25 -10.54 -19.75
N ASN A 131 -4.37 -10.68 -21.08
CA ASN A 131 -3.58 -9.95 -22.10
C ASN A 131 -2.05 -9.99 -21.84
N PHE A 132 -1.59 -11.02 -21.12
CA PHE A 132 -0.21 -11.30 -20.79
C PHE A 132 0.01 -12.80 -21.01
N GLN A 133 0.99 -13.15 -21.84
CA GLN A 133 1.29 -14.54 -22.15
C GLN A 133 2.08 -15.13 -20.98
N ILE A 134 1.55 -16.19 -20.38
CA ILE A 134 2.23 -17.00 -19.38
C ILE A 134 2.58 -18.32 -20.03
N SER A 135 3.86 -18.59 -20.17
CA SER A 135 4.38 -19.81 -20.79
C SER A 135 4.36 -20.98 -19.81
N ASP A 136 4.69 -20.72 -18.54
CA ASP A 136 4.76 -21.73 -17.48
C ASP A 136 4.55 -21.12 -16.08
N THR A 137 4.29 -21.99 -15.11
CA THR A 137 4.14 -21.71 -13.68
C THR A 137 5.33 -20.98 -13.05
N ALA A 138 6.55 -21.17 -13.58
CA ALA A 138 7.73 -20.43 -13.13
C ALA A 138 7.61 -18.91 -13.39
N GLU A 139 6.99 -18.49 -14.50
CA GLU A 139 6.73 -17.07 -14.78
C GLU A 139 5.70 -16.49 -13.80
N VAL A 140 4.70 -17.29 -13.39
CA VAL A 140 3.74 -16.89 -12.35
C VAL A 140 4.45 -16.72 -11.01
N ALA A 141 5.34 -17.63 -10.64
CA ALA A 141 6.18 -17.49 -9.45
C ALA A 141 7.06 -16.23 -9.53
N GLY A 142 7.64 -15.93 -10.70
CA GLY A 142 8.36 -14.68 -10.95
C GLY A 142 7.51 -13.43 -10.74
N LEU A 143 6.27 -13.41 -11.23
CA LEU A 143 5.31 -12.33 -11.00
C LEU A 143 4.99 -12.17 -9.51
N VAL A 144 4.78 -13.28 -8.79
CA VAL A 144 4.50 -13.26 -7.34
C VAL A 144 5.70 -12.73 -6.57
N ALA A 145 6.92 -13.13 -6.94
CA ALA A 145 8.15 -12.62 -6.34
C ALA A 145 8.30 -11.12 -6.57
N LEU A 146 8.16 -10.67 -7.83
CA LEU A 146 8.23 -9.26 -8.21
C LEU A 146 7.24 -8.44 -7.39
N PHE A 147 5.96 -8.83 -7.39
CA PHE A 147 4.93 -8.12 -6.64
C PHE A 147 5.21 -8.09 -5.13
N SER A 148 5.71 -9.19 -4.59
CA SER A 148 6.01 -9.29 -3.16
C SER A 148 7.17 -8.42 -2.74
N VAL A 149 8.19 -8.27 -3.60
CA VAL A 149 9.28 -7.32 -3.36
C VAL A 149 8.75 -5.88 -3.38
N GLY A 150 7.96 -5.50 -4.39
CA GLY A 150 7.37 -4.17 -4.48
C GLY A 150 6.48 -3.82 -3.29
N PHE A 151 5.58 -4.73 -2.91
CA PHE A 151 4.72 -4.55 -1.74
C PHE A 151 5.50 -4.52 -0.43
N GLY A 152 6.56 -5.35 -0.30
CA GLY A 152 7.48 -5.31 0.82
C GLY A 152 8.18 -3.96 0.98
N LEU A 153 8.64 -3.37 -0.13
CA LEU A 153 9.24 -2.02 -0.14
C LEU A 153 8.22 -0.96 0.31
N VAL A 154 7.00 -1.00 -0.23
CA VAL A 154 5.92 -0.10 0.21
C VAL A 154 5.67 -0.23 1.72
N ALA A 155 5.58 -1.47 2.22
CA ALA A 155 5.34 -1.73 3.64
C ALA A 155 6.50 -1.24 4.53
N LEU A 156 7.75 -1.43 4.11
CA LEU A 156 8.93 -0.93 4.82
C LEU A 156 9.01 0.60 4.82
N ILE A 157 8.65 1.25 3.72
CA ILE A 157 8.62 2.71 3.63
C ILE A 157 7.54 3.28 4.55
N GLN A 158 6.33 2.72 4.54
CA GLN A 158 5.26 3.12 5.45
C GLN A 158 5.65 2.88 6.91
N PHE A 159 6.27 1.74 7.23
CA PHE A 159 6.84 1.49 8.54
C PHE A 159 7.88 2.54 8.93
N GLY A 160 8.78 2.90 8.02
CA GLY A 160 9.79 3.96 8.20
C GLY A 160 9.18 5.33 8.49
N LEU A 161 8.10 5.69 7.80
CA LEU A 161 7.34 6.93 8.04
C LEU A 161 6.77 6.95 9.46
N TYR A 162 6.21 5.84 9.95
CA TYR A 162 5.72 5.73 11.32
C TYR A 162 6.85 5.64 12.37
N LEU A 163 8.01 5.07 12.04
CA LEU A 163 9.21 5.14 12.90
C LEU A 163 9.69 6.58 13.05
N ARG A 164 9.72 7.34 11.96
CA ARG A 164 10.08 8.76 11.96
C ARG A 164 9.13 9.56 12.84
N ALA A 165 7.82 9.32 12.72
CA ALA A 165 6.81 9.95 13.58
C ALA A 165 7.02 9.61 15.07
N SER A 166 7.34 8.35 15.40
CA SER A 166 7.70 7.97 16.78
C SER A 166 8.97 8.66 17.29
N ALA A 167 10.00 8.79 16.45
CA ALA A 167 11.23 9.49 16.82
C ALA A 167 11.00 10.98 17.10
N ARG A 168 9.95 11.56 16.50
CA ARG A 168 9.51 12.95 16.71
C ARG A 168 8.36 13.07 17.72
N ALA A 169 8.06 12.02 18.50
CA ALA A 169 6.90 12.00 19.37
C ALA A 169 6.86 13.14 20.41
N GLU A 170 8.02 13.52 20.96
CA GLU A 170 8.11 14.64 21.92
C GLU A 170 7.90 15.99 21.25
N GLU A 171 8.50 16.21 20.08
CA GLU A 171 8.30 17.43 19.28
C GLU A 171 6.84 17.60 18.86
N LEU A 172 6.20 16.50 18.47
CA LEU A 172 4.77 16.43 18.12
C LEU A 172 3.86 16.46 19.35
N ARG A 173 4.41 16.33 20.56
CA ARG A 173 3.69 16.21 21.84
C ARG A 173 2.59 15.15 21.78
N LEU A 174 2.96 13.96 21.31
CA LEU A 174 2.04 12.83 21.21
C LEU A 174 1.61 12.38 22.61
N ASP A 175 0.29 12.32 22.82
CA ASP A 175 -0.28 11.80 24.06
C ASP A 175 -0.16 10.26 24.14
N PRO A 176 -0.44 9.63 25.31
CA PRO A 176 -0.31 8.19 25.45
C PRO A 176 -1.15 7.38 24.45
N LEU A 177 -2.34 7.85 24.08
CA LEU A 177 -3.23 7.18 23.13
C LEU A 177 -2.66 7.27 21.72
N GLU A 178 -2.23 8.45 21.29
CA GLU A 178 -1.59 8.70 20.00
C GLU A 178 -0.35 7.83 19.82
N ARG A 179 0.50 7.70 20.86
CA ARG A 179 1.67 6.82 20.83
C ARG A 179 1.31 5.35 20.64
N VAL A 180 0.21 4.88 21.26
CA VAL A 180 -0.28 3.51 21.06
C VAL A 180 -0.81 3.32 19.64
N LEU A 181 -1.53 4.30 19.09
CA LEU A 181 -2.02 4.28 17.71
C LEU A 181 -0.87 4.26 16.69
N VAL A 182 0.18 5.06 16.89
CA VAL A 182 1.40 5.02 16.06
C VAL A 182 2.03 3.64 16.09
N ARG A 183 2.15 3.04 17.29
CA ARG A 183 2.73 1.71 17.44
C ARG A 183 1.86 0.61 16.82
N GLU A 184 0.54 0.76 16.83
CA GLU A 184 -0.38 -0.15 16.14
C GLU A 184 -0.10 -0.13 14.63
N GLU A 185 0.02 1.04 14.03
CA GLU A 185 0.35 1.20 12.60
C GLU A 185 1.76 0.66 12.27
N GLN A 186 2.75 0.86 13.15
CA GLN A 186 4.08 0.25 13.00
C GLN A 186 4.00 -1.28 12.93
N VAL A 187 3.25 -1.90 13.85
CA VAL A 187 3.05 -3.36 13.87
C VAL A 187 2.33 -3.83 12.61
N VAL A 188 1.30 -3.11 12.16
CA VAL A 188 0.60 -3.41 10.90
C VAL A 188 1.60 -3.46 9.73
N TRP A 189 2.39 -2.41 9.52
CA TRP A 189 3.28 -2.32 8.36
C TRP A 189 4.45 -3.29 8.42
N ILE A 190 5.05 -3.53 9.59
CA ILE A 190 6.12 -4.53 9.71
C ILE A 190 5.60 -5.95 9.52
N THR A 191 4.38 -6.27 10.00
CA THR A 191 3.76 -7.57 9.73
C THR A 191 3.54 -7.78 8.22
N GLN A 192 3.09 -6.75 7.50
CA GLN A 192 2.95 -6.82 6.05
C GLN A 192 4.29 -6.98 5.34
N ALA A 193 5.35 -6.28 5.78
CA ALA A 193 6.69 -6.45 5.23
C ALA A 193 7.23 -7.87 5.45
N ILE A 194 6.98 -8.48 6.61
CA ILE A 194 7.37 -9.86 6.90
C ILE A 194 6.65 -10.85 5.97
N ILE A 195 5.32 -10.71 5.83
CA ILE A 195 4.52 -11.56 4.94
C ILE A 195 5.02 -11.44 3.50
N ALA A 196 5.28 -10.21 3.04
CA ALA A 196 5.79 -9.95 1.71
C ALA A 196 7.17 -10.57 1.47
N SER A 197 8.09 -10.44 2.43
CA SER A 197 9.40 -11.09 2.36
C SER A 197 9.27 -12.62 2.32
N CYS A 198 8.43 -13.21 3.15
CA CYS A 198 8.17 -14.66 3.11
C CYS A 198 7.60 -15.11 1.76
N ALA A 199 6.65 -14.35 1.19
CA ALA A 199 6.08 -14.64 -0.12
C ALA A 199 7.10 -14.50 -1.25
N ALA A 200 7.94 -13.46 -1.23
CA ALA A 200 9.01 -13.28 -2.20
C ALA A 200 10.03 -14.43 -2.11
N THR A 201 10.49 -14.78 -0.91
CA THR A 201 11.43 -15.87 -0.72
C THR A 201 10.85 -17.21 -1.16
N ALA A 202 9.61 -17.53 -0.78
CA ALA A 202 8.96 -18.77 -1.21
C ALA A 202 8.79 -18.83 -2.73
N ALA A 203 8.40 -17.73 -3.37
CA ALA A 203 8.25 -17.66 -4.82
C ALA A 203 9.58 -17.88 -5.55
N ILE A 204 10.68 -17.32 -5.05
CA ILE A 204 12.01 -17.43 -5.66
C ILE A 204 12.61 -18.83 -5.42
N VAL A 205 12.57 -19.33 -4.18
CA VAL A 205 13.19 -20.61 -3.81
C VAL A 205 12.45 -21.79 -4.46
N PHE A 206 11.13 -21.73 -4.56
CA PHE A 206 10.30 -22.79 -5.13
C PHE A 206 9.80 -22.46 -6.55
N MET A 207 10.53 -21.61 -7.28
CA MET A 207 10.12 -21.11 -8.61
C MET A 207 9.80 -22.23 -9.61
N GLY A 208 10.59 -23.30 -9.63
CA GLY A 208 10.38 -24.45 -10.52
C GLY A 208 9.35 -25.48 -10.03
N SER A 209 8.65 -25.22 -8.92
CA SER A 209 7.66 -26.16 -8.36
C SER A 209 6.36 -25.46 -7.95
N TRP A 210 6.18 -25.16 -6.67
CA TRP A 210 4.95 -24.59 -6.10
C TRP A 210 5.08 -23.12 -5.71
N GLY A 211 6.14 -22.43 -6.15
CA GLY A 211 6.38 -21.01 -5.91
C GLY A 211 5.27 -20.09 -6.44
N TYR A 212 4.53 -20.52 -7.47
CA TYR A 212 3.35 -19.80 -7.98
C TYR A 212 2.22 -19.67 -6.94
N LEU A 213 2.17 -20.55 -5.95
CA LEU A 213 1.20 -20.51 -4.85
C LEU A 213 1.63 -19.59 -3.69
N ALA A 214 2.86 -19.05 -3.71
CA ALA A 214 3.37 -18.23 -2.61
C ALA A 214 2.51 -16.98 -2.32
N GLY A 215 1.75 -16.49 -3.31
CA GLY A 215 0.78 -15.41 -3.13
C GLY A 215 -0.32 -15.71 -2.12
N ILE A 216 -0.61 -16.99 -1.84
CA ILE A 216 -1.60 -17.40 -0.82
C ILE A 216 -1.20 -16.90 0.57
N LEU A 217 0.09 -16.69 0.83
CA LEU A 217 0.58 -16.14 2.10
C LEU A 217 -0.06 -14.79 2.45
N TYR A 218 -0.45 -13.97 1.47
CA TYR A 218 -1.17 -12.71 1.74
C TYR A 218 -2.55 -12.94 2.37
N SER A 219 -3.15 -14.11 2.19
CA SER A 219 -4.46 -14.47 2.75
C SER A 219 -4.45 -14.56 4.28
N ILE A 220 -3.26 -14.67 4.91
CA ILE A 220 -3.15 -14.72 6.38
C ILE A 220 -3.25 -13.34 7.02
N THR A 221 -3.11 -12.27 6.23
CA THR A 221 -3.11 -10.87 6.69
C THR A 221 -4.30 -10.50 7.60
N PRO A 222 -5.56 -10.89 7.29
CA PRO A 222 -6.73 -10.60 8.14
C PRO A 222 -6.66 -11.22 9.53
N VAL A 223 -5.87 -12.29 9.73
CA VAL A 223 -5.68 -12.96 11.02
C VAL A 223 -4.39 -12.47 11.70
N ALA A 224 -3.31 -12.36 10.94
CA ALA A 224 -1.99 -11.96 11.43
C ALA A 224 -2.01 -10.54 12.04
N ILE A 225 -2.65 -9.57 11.37
CA ILE A 225 -2.70 -8.19 11.86
C ILE A 225 -3.46 -8.05 13.20
N PRO A 226 -4.70 -8.54 13.36
CA PRO A 226 -5.39 -8.47 14.64
C PRO A 226 -4.65 -9.18 15.77
N LEU A 227 -4.00 -10.31 15.48
CA LEU A 227 -3.22 -11.05 16.47
C LEU A 227 -1.98 -10.26 16.90
N ALA A 228 -1.21 -9.74 15.94
CA ALA A 228 0.00 -8.94 16.20
C ALA A 228 -0.32 -7.64 16.97
N THR A 229 -1.49 -7.04 16.72
CA THR A 229 -1.94 -5.80 17.36
C THR A 229 -2.75 -6.00 18.65
N LEU A 230 -3.03 -7.24 19.06
CA LEU A 230 -3.93 -7.56 20.18
C LEU A 230 -3.57 -6.84 21.48
N ARG A 231 -2.29 -6.88 21.87
CA ARG A 231 -1.78 -6.23 23.10
C ARG A 231 -1.96 -4.71 23.05
N LEU A 232 -1.71 -4.10 21.90
CA LEU A 232 -1.85 -2.65 21.69
C LEU A 232 -3.32 -2.23 21.71
N ARG A 233 -4.20 -3.01 21.09
CA ARG A 233 -5.65 -2.77 21.12
C ARG A 233 -6.24 -2.87 22.54
N ARG A 234 -5.74 -3.81 23.36
CA ARG A 234 -6.10 -3.88 24.78
C ARG A 234 -5.64 -2.64 25.53
N LYS A 235 -4.39 -2.21 25.33
CA LYS A 235 -3.85 -0.98 25.94
C LYS A 235 -4.62 0.26 25.49
N ARG A 236 -5.01 0.35 24.22
CA ARG A 236 -5.83 1.43 23.65
C ARG A 236 -7.21 1.55 24.31
N ARG A 237 -7.82 0.42 24.69
CA ARG A 237 -9.14 0.41 25.37
C ARG A 237 -9.06 0.81 26.85
N ALA A 238 -7.86 0.77 27.44
CA ALA A 238 -7.64 1.12 28.85
C ALA A 238 -7.23 2.59 29.04
N LEU A 239 -6.98 3.32 27.94
CA LEU A 239 -6.68 4.76 27.89
C LEU A 239 -7.93 5.51 27.43
#